data_AF-A0A1V5WWT9-F1
#
_entry.id   AF-A0A1V5WWT9-F1
#
_cell.length_a   1.000
_cell.length_b   1.000
_cell.length_c   1.000
_cell.angle_alpha   90.00
_cell.angle_beta   90.00
_cell.angle_gamma   90.00
#
_symmetry.space_group_name_H-M   'P 1'
#
loop_
_entity.id
_entity.type
_entity.pdbx_description
1 polymer ?
#
loop_
_entity_poly.entity_id
_entity_poly.type
_entity_poly.pdbx_seq_one_letter_code
_entity_poly.pdbx_strand_id
1 'polypeptide(L)'
;MAVTEYDVRCYEYLLDYLEEDDPADEQEIISRLAMEKEWNSIPDELKKRILSVDKVILYNYASKFNYSLYKQFIAVLKKHF
;
A
#
# COMPACT_ATOMS: atom_id res chain seq x y z
N MET A 1 8.56 6.11 12.84
CA MET A 1 9.70 5.21 12.61
C MET A 1 9.95 5.31 11.13
N ALA A 2 11.06 5.92 10.72
CA ALA A 2 11.26 6.31 9.32
C ALA A 2 11.02 5.14 8.36
N VAL A 3 10.23 5.37 7.30
CA VAL A 3 10.01 4.39 6.24
C VAL A 3 11.32 4.11 5.52
N THR A 4 11.65 2.82 5.41
CA THR A 4 12.89 2.31 4.82
C THR A 4 12.62 1.55 3.53
N GLU A 5 13.70 1.21 2.82
CA GLU A 5 13.71 0.29 1.69
C GLU A 5 13.01 -1.05 1.98
N TYR A 6 13.17 -1.57 3.20
CA TYR A 6 12.57 -2.83 3.60
C TYR A 6 11.04 -2.72 3.65
N ASP A 7 10.52 -1.64 4.21
CA ASP A 7 9.08 -1.41 4.32
C ASP A 7 8.43 -1.30 2.94
N VAL A 8 9.07 -0.59 2.00
CA VAL A 8 8.57 -0.47 0.63
C VAL A 8 8.63 -1.80 -0.12
N ARG A 9 9.68 -2.60 0.10
CA ARG A 9 9.79 -3.94 -0.49
C ARG A 9 8.70 -4.89 0.04
N CYS A 10 8.41 -4.84 1.33
CA CYS A 10 7.29 -5.59 1.92
C CYS A 10 5.96 -5.17 1.28
N TYR A 11 5.76 -3.87 1.09
CA TYR A 11 4.57 -3.36 0.41
C TYR A 11 4.48 -3.79 -1.06
N GLU A 12 5.60 -3.93 -1.77
CA GLU A 12 5.60 -4.47 -3.15
C GLU A 12 5.09 -5.92 -3.22
N TYR A 13 5.37 -6.75 -2.20
CA TYR A 13 4.83 -8.13 -2.11
C TYR A 13 3.32 -8.18 -1.90
N LEU A 14 2.68 -7.08 -1.49
CA LEU A 14 1.22 -7.04 -1.37
C LEU A 14 0.53 -7.41 -2.68
N LEU A 15 1.15 -7.13 -3.84
CA LEU A 15 0.57 -7.52 -5.13
C LEU A 15 0.43 -9.04 -5.26
N ASP A 16 1.46 -9.79 -4.84
CA ASP A 16 1.45 -11.25 -4.85
C ASP A 16 0.40 -11.78 -3.85
N TYR A 17 0.35 -11.21 -2.64
CA TYR A 17 -0.64 -11.60 -1.63
C TYR A 17 -2.08 -11.33 -2.08
N LEU A 18 -2.32 -10.19 -2.75
CA LEU A 18 -3.62 -9.89 -3.34
C LEU A 18 -3.96 -10.80 -4.51
N GLU A 19 -2.98 -11.32 -5.25
CA GLU A 19 -3.24 -12.30 -6.32
C GLU A 19 -3.62 -13.66 -5.73
N GLU A 20 -2.89 -14.11 -4.70
CA GLU A 20 -3.06 -15.43 -4.08
C GLU A 20 -4.16 -15.49 -3.00
N ASP A 21 -4.77 -14.36 -2.64
CA ASP A 21 -5.71 -14.23 -1.52
C ASP A 21 -5.07 -14.63 -0.18
N ASP A 22 -3.79 -14.28 -0.02
CA ASP A 22 -3.00 -14.60 1.17
C ASP A 22 -3.34 -13.63 2.32
N PRO A 23 -3.62 -14.13 3.54
CA PRO A 23 -3.95 -13.30 4.71
C PRO A 23 -2.81 -12.38 5.20
N ALA A 24 -1.59 -12.51 4.67
CA ALA A 24 -0.52 -11.57 4.89
C ALA A 24 -0.80 -10.17 4.29
N ASP A 25 -1.81 -10.04 3.43
CA ASP A 25 -2.24 -8.78 2.83
C ASP A 25 -2.61 -7.71 3.88
N GLU A 26 -3.31 -8.09 4.96
CA GLU A 26 -3.74 -7.17 6.01
C GLU A 26 -2.56 -6.45 6.68
N GLN A 27 -1.44 -7.16 6.88
CA GLN A 27 -0.25 -6.58 7.49
C GLN A 27 0.35 -5.48 6.60
N GLU A 28 0.46 -5.73 5.30
CA GLU A 28 1.02 -4.75 4.36
C GLU A 28 0.06 -3.58 4.09
N ILE A 29 -1.25 -3.82 4.15
CA ILE A 29 -2.26 -2.76 4.16
C ILE A 29 -2.05 -1.82 5.35
N ILE A 30 -1.85 -2.36 6.56
CA ILE A 30 -1.58 -1.56 7.76
C ILE A 30 -0.24 -0.81 7.62
N SER A 31 0.79 -1.48 7.10
CA SER A 31 2.09 -0.85 6.82
C SER A 31 1.94 0.36 5.90
N ARG A 32 1.21 0.25 4.78
CA ARG A 32 0.99 1.39 3.86
C ARG A 32 0.22 2.54 4.49
N LEU A 33 -0.76 2.24 5.35
CA LEU A 33 -1.47 3.27 6.12
C LEU A 33 -0.55 3.99 7.11
N ALA A 34 0.45 3.29 7.67
CA ALA A 34 1.46 3.90 8.52
C ALA A 34 2.43 4.78 7.70
N MET A 35 2.86 4.33 6.51
CA MET A 35 3.71 5.11 5.59
C MET A 35 3.06 6.46 5.24
N GLU A 36 1.74 6.49 5.05
CA GLU A 36 1.01 7.73 4.77
C GLU A 36 1.22 8.80 5.86
N LYS A 37 1.32 8.40 7.13
CA LYS A 37 1.56 9.33 8.24
C LYS A 37 2.96 9.95 8.19
N GLU A 38 3.89 9.26 7.55
CA GLU A 38 5.29 9.67 7.42
C GLU A 38 5.60 10.22 6.03
N TRP A 39 4.59 10.40 5.17
CA TRP A 39 4.74 10.71 3.74
C TRP A 39 5.74 11.83 3.46
N ASN A 40 5.66 12.94 4.19
CA ASN A 40 6.52 14.09 3.98
C ASN A 40 8.00 13.81 4.26
N SER A 41 8.31 12.83 5.13
CA SER A 41 9.68 12.42 5.45
C SER A 41 10.23 11.30 4.56
N ILE A 42 9.39 10.66 3.73
CA ILE A 42 9.83 9.58 2.84
C ILE A 42 10.68 10.15 1.68
N PRO A 43 11.86 9.58 1.39
CA PRO A 43 12.63 9.91 0.19
C PRO A 43 11.81 9.77 -1.10
N ASP A 44 12.04 10.65 -2.07
CA ASP A 44 11.24 10.69 -3.31
C ASP A 44 11.35 9.41 -4.15
N GLU A 45 12.49 8.72 -4.09
CA GLU A 45 12.68 7.42 -4.74
C GLU A 45 11.71 6.37 -4.19
N LEU A 46 11.58 6.29 -2.87
CA LEU A 46 10.67 5.38 -2.19
C LEU A 46 9.20 5.75 -2.47
N LYS A 47 8.86 7.05 -2.45
CA LYS A 47 7.51 7.51 -2.81
C LYS A 47 7.11 7.06 -4.21
N LYS A 48 8.01 7.16 -5.20
CA LYS A 48 7.71 6.72 -6.58
C LYS A 48 7.36 5.24 -6.65
N ARG A 49 8.09 4.40 -5.90
CA ARG A 49 7.82 2.95 -5.83
C ARG A 49 6.48 2.67 -5.16
N ILE A 50 6.20 3.31 -4.02
CA ILE A 50 4.92 3.21 -3.33
C ILE A 50 3.77 3.59 -4.28
N LEU A 51 3.86 4.72 -4.98
CA LEU A 51 2.83 5.17 -5.92
C LEU A 51 2.65 4.20 -7.11
N SER A 52 3.73 3.54 -7.55
CA SER A 52 3.64 2.52 -8.58
C SER A 52 2.78 1.35 -8.13
N VAL A 53 2.97 0.87 -6.89
CA VAL A 53 2.15 -0.19 -6.29
C VAL A 53 0.71 0.30 -6.09
N ASP A 54 0.52 1.49 -5.52
CA ASP A 54 -0.80 2.10 -5.30
C ASP A 54 -1.62 2.13 -6.60
N LYS A 55 -0.99 2.49 -7.72
CA LYS A 55 -1.64 2.54 -9.04
C LYS A 55 -2.10 1.16 -9.52
N VAL A 56 -1.26 0.13 -9.35
CA VAL A 56 -1.61 -1.26 -9.71
C VAL A 56 -2.79 -1.74 -8.86
N ILE A 57 -2.77 -1.45 -7.56
CA ILE A 57 -3.84 -1.81 -6.63
C ILE A 57 -5.15 -1.12 -7.00
N LEU A 58 -5.11 0.19 -7.27
CA LEU A 58 -6.31 0.92 -7.66
C LEU A 58 -6.92 0.42 -8.96
N TYR A 59 -6.09 0.00 -9.92
CA TYR A 59 -6.57 -0.47 -11.22
C TYR A 59 -7.13 -1.89 -11.17
N ASN A 60 -6.43 -2.81 -10.49
CA ASN A 60 -6.75 -4.25 -10.54
C ASN A 60 -7.54 -4.73 -9.33
N TYR A 61 -7.38 -4.11 -8.16
CA TYR A 61 -7.80 -4.69 -6.89
C TYR A 61 -8.70 -3.78 -6.04
N ALA A 62 -9.01 -2.56 -6.46
CA ALA A 62 -9.76 -1.58 -5.65
C ALA A 62 -11.13 -2.07 -5.10
N SER A 63 -11.72 -3.08 -5.73
CA SER A 63 -12.99 -3.68 -5.31
C SER A 63 -12.87 -5.15 -4.89
N LYS A 64 -11.64 -5.66 -4.68
CA LYS A 64 -11.38 -7.05 -4.29
C LYS A 64 -12.06 -7.38 -2.95
N PHE A 65 -11.99 -6.47 -1.98
CA PHE A 65 -12.56 -6.67 -0.64
C PHE A 65 -13.50 -5.56 -0.20
N ASN A 66 -14.42 -5.88 0.72
CA ASN A 66 -15.48 -4.98 1.18
C ASN A 66 -15.39 -4.61 2.68
N TYR A 67 -14.36 -5.07 3.39
CA TYR A 67 -14.17 -4.78 4.81
C TYR A 67 -13.67 -3.35 5.06
N SER A 68 -13.87 -2.83 6.28
CA SER A 68 -13.62 -1.42 6.62
C SER A 68 -12.16 -1.00 6.42
N LEU A 69 -11.21 -1.84 6.83
CA LEU A 69 -9.78 -1.58 6.67
C LEU A 69 -9.40 -1.42 5.19
N TYR A 70 -9.87 -2.30 4.30
CA TYR A 70 -9.59 -2.20 2.87
C TYR A 70 -10.16 -0.92 2.26
N LYS A 71 -11.37 -0.52 2.66
CA LYS A 71 -11.97 0.74 2.18
C LYS A 71 -11.15 1.96 2.59
N GLN A 72 -10.63 1.98 3.82
CA GLN A 72 -9.76 3.05 4.31
C GLN A 72 -8.44 3.08 3.54
N PHE A 73 -7.86 1.91 3.30
CA PHE A 73 -6.68 1.73 2.47
C PHE A 73 -6.89 2.31 1.06
N ILE A 74 -7.89 1.85 0.32
CA ILE A 74 -8.20 2.36 -1.02
C ILE A 74 -8.47 3.88 -1.01
N ALA A 75 -9.10 4.42 0.03
CA ALA A 75 -9.31 5.86 0.16
C ALA A 75 -8.00 6.64 0.35
N VAL A 76 -7.00 6.07 1.04
CA VAL A 76 -5.65 6.66 1.15
C VAL A 76 -4.95 6.65 -0.20
N LEU A 77 -4.98 5.53 -0.92
CA LEU A 77 -4.33 5.39 -2.22
C LEU A 77 -4.84 6.45 -3.21
N LYS A 78 -6.17 6.68 -3.24
CA LYS A 78 -6.82 7.68 -4.09
C LYS A 78 -6.46 9.14 -3.77
N LYS A 79 -5.83 9.45 -2.65
CA LYS A 79 -5.40 10.84 -2.38
C LYS A 79 -4.24 11.29 -3.27
N HIS A 80 -3.54 10.34 -3.87
CA HIS A 80 -2.37 10.58 -4.69
C HIS A 80 -2.66 10.57 -6.21
N PHE A 81 -3.92 10.39 -6.62
CA PHE A 81 -4.36 10.31 -8.04
C PHE A 81 -5.70 11.00 -8.26
#